data_AF-A0A0L8H844-F1
#
_entry.id   AF-A0A0L8H844-F1
#
_cell.length_a   1.000
_cell.length_b   1.000
_cell.length_c   1.000
_cell.angle_alpha   90.00
_cell.angle_beta   90.00
_cell.angle_gamma   90.00
#
_symmetry.space_group_name_H-M   'P 1'
#
loop_
_entity.id
_entity.type
_entity.pdbx_description
1 polymer ?
#
loop_
_entity_poly.entity_id
_entity_poly.type
_entity_poly.pdbx_seq_one_letter_code
_entity_poly.pdbx_strand_id
1 'polypeptide(L)' 'MHDCYTSIWSEVIGKHGVGKANSNSHLLLSLCSEYGLLITNIVFQLPNQHKTTWKHPRSNHYHLIDYKIVRSSMRKAVQ' A
#
# COMPACT_ATOMS: atom_id res chain seq x y z
N MET A 1 -8.19 1.44 -0.01
CA MET A 1 -8.47 0.80 1.29
C MET A 1 -9.33 1.72 2.13
N HIS A 2 -10.65 1.55 2.06
CA HIS A 2 -11.61 2.26 2.89
C HIS A 2 -12.26 1.28 3.88
N ASP A 3 -11.44 0.46 4.54
CA ASP A 3 -11.86 -0.31 5.70
C ASP A 3 -11.33 0.43 6.95
N CYS A 4 -12.11 0.40 8.03
CA CYS A 4 -12.01 1.13 9.30
C CYS A 4 -10.72 0.94 10.15
N TYR A 5 -9.57 0.69 9.52
CA TYR A 5 -8.26 0.47 10.15
C TYR A 5 -7.20 1.51 9.77
N THR A 6 -7.58 2.60 9.12
CA THR A 6 -6.67 3.68 8.67
C THR A 6 -5.81 4.27 9.80
N SER A 7 -6.24 4.13 11.06
CA SER A 7 -5.48 4.59 12.25
C SER A 7 -4.24 3.74 12.55
N ILE A 8 -4.33 2.41 12.44
CA ILE A 8 -3.23 1.50 12.84
C ILE A 8 -2.08 1.52 11.83
N TRP A 9 -2.40 1.72 10.56
CA TRP A 9 -1.43 1.62 9.46
C TRP A 9 -1.01 2.96 8.88
N SER A 10 -1.42 4.09 9.45
CA SER A 10 -1.15 5.45 8.93
C SER A 10 0.35 5.72 8.70
N GLU A 11 1.21 5.10 9.50
CA GLU A 11 2.67 5.19 9.39
C GLU A 11 3.28 4.27 8.32
N VAL A 12 2.52 3.29 7.84
CA VAL A 12 2.92 2.32 6.80
C VAL A 12 2.28 2.63 5.45
N ILE A 13 1.01 3.03 5.45
CA ILE A 13 0.20 3.30 4.27
C ILE A 13 -0.13 4.78 4.18
N GLY A 14 -0.06 5.33 2.97
CA GLY A 14 -0.56 6.67 2.72
C GLY A 14 -2.06 6.70 2.45
N LYS A 15 -2.60 7.92 2.43
CA LYS A 15 -4.04 8.22 2.23
C LYS A 15 -4.62 7.78 0.87
N HIS A 16 -3.77 7.31 -0.04
CA HIS A 16 -4.14 7.08 -1.44
C HIS A 16 -4.15 5.60 -1.85
N GLY A 17 -4.06 4.67 -0.88
CA GLY A 17 -4.12 3.23 -1.14
C GLY A 17 -5.43 2.79 -1.80
N VAL A 18 -5.33 1.86 -2.75
CA VAL A 18 -6.46 1.32 -3.53
C VAL A 18 -6.83 -0.09 -3.09
N GLY A 19 -8.06 -0.52 -3.39
CA GLY A 19 -8.53 -1.89 -3.12
C GLY A 19 -8.79 -2.20 -1.64
N LYS A 20 -9.06 -3.48 -1.37
CA LYS A 20 -9.27 -4.08 -0.05
C LYS A 20 -8.07 -4.97 0.30
N ALA A 21 -7.57 -4.88 1.53
CA ALA A 21 -6.51 -5.74 2.02
C ALA A 21 -7.02 -7.19 2.12
N ASN A 22 -6.22 -8.14 1.62
CA ASN A 22 -6.41 -9.57 1.88
C ASN A 22 -5.45 -10.05 2.98
N SER A 23 -5.50 -11.33 3.35
CA SER A 23 -4.62 -11.92 4.37
C SER A 23 -3.13 -11.63 4.11
N ASN A 24 -2.66 -11.78 2.87
CA ASN A 24 -1.27 -11.50 2.52
C ASN A 24 -0.92 -10.01 2.65
N SER A 25 -1.85 -9.13 2.27
CA SER A 25 -1.70 -7.69 2.47
C SER A 25 -1.59 -7.36 3.95
N HIS A 26 -2.39 -7.99 4.80
CA HIS A 26 -2.31 -7.79 6.25
C HIS A 26 -0.95 -8.24 6.82
N LEU A 27 -0.42 -9.38 6.38
CA LEU A 27 0.92 -9.83 6.78
C LEU A 27 2.02 -8.82 6.38
N LEU A 28 1.95 -8.30 5.16
CA LEU A 28 2.89 -7.27 4.70
C LEU A 28 2.78 -5.98 5.52
N LEU A 29 1.56 -5.54 5.82
CA LEU A 29 1.32 -4.33 6.62
C LEU A 29 1.84 -4.49 8.04
N SER A 30 1.59 -5.65 8.67
CA SER A 30 2.13 -6.00 9.99
C SER A 30 3.65 -5.96 10.01
N LEU A 31 4.30 -6.61 9.03
CA LEU A 31 5.75 -6.57 8.88
C LEU A 31 6.24 -5.13 8.73
N CYS A 32 5.62 -4.34 7.86
CA CYS A 32 6.07 -2.96 7.64
C CYS A 32 5.91 -2.10 8.90
N SER A 33 4.84 -2.29 9.68
CA SER A 33 4.65 -1.57 10.94
C SER A 33 5.70 -1.94 11.98
N GLU A 34 5.97 -3.24 12.13
CA GLU A 34 6.97 -3.77 13.07
C GLU A 34 8.37 -3.21 12.79
N TYR A 35 8.74 -3.10 11.51
CA TYR A 35 10.07 -2.65 11.10
C TYR A 35 10.16 -1.16 10.73
N GLY A 36 9.10 -0.36 10.95
CA GLY A 36 9.10 1.07 10.63
C GLY A 36 9.30 1.33 9.13
N LEU A 37 8.59 0.60 8.28
CA LEU A 37 8.65 0.67 6.83
C LEU A 37 7.41 1.35 6.25
N LEU A 38 7.62 2.09 5.16
CA LEU A 38 6.60 2.84 4.43
C LEU A 38 6.44 2.24 3.02
N ILE A 39 5.22 1.92 2.65
CA ILE A 39 4.88 1.51 1.29
C ILE A 39 4.59 2.77 0.45
N THR A 40 5.49 3.11 -0.46
CA THR A 40 5.44 4.40 -1.20
C THR A 40 4.43 4.41 -2.35
N ASN A 41 4.13 3.26 -2.96
CA ASN A 41 3.19 3.14 -4.09
C ASN A 41 1.77 3.63 -3.75
N ILE A 42 1.44 3.70 -2.45
CA ILE A 42 0.14 4.11 -1.93
C ILE A 42 0.18 5.46 -1.20
N VAL A 43 1.35 6.13 -1.20
CA VAL A 43 1.58 7.43 -0.57
C VAL A 43 1.25 8.60 -1.48
N PHE A 44 1.41 8.45 -2.79
CA PHE A 44 1.13 9.51 -3.77
C PHE A 44 -0.28 9.45 -4.34
N GLN A 45 -0.83 10.63 -4.67
CA GLN A 45 -2.09 10.74 -5.41
C GLN A 45 -1.88 10.42 -6.89
N LEU A 46 -1.74 9.12 -7.19
CA LEU A 46 -1.64 8.64 -8.57
C LEU A 46 -3.00 8.13 -9.08
N PRO A 47 -3.22 8.14 -10.41
CA PRO A 47 -4.30 7.38 -11.03
C PRO A 47 -4.24 5.91 -10.60
N ASN A 48 -5.40 5.27 -10.41
CA ASN A 48 -5.45 3.87 -9.95
C ASN A 48 -4.68 2.91 -10.86
N GLN A 49 -4.65 3.20 -12.17
CA GLN A 49 -3.90 2.42 -13.15
C GLN A 49 -2.39 2.40 -12.89
N HIS A 50 -1.84 3.44 -12.26
CA HIS A 50 -0.42 3.52 -11.90
C HIS A 50 -0.11 2.96 -10.51
N LYS A 51 -1.15 2.63 -9.72
CA LYS A 51 -1.02 2.04 -8.38
C LYS A 51 -1.15 0.52 -8.37
N THR A 52 -1.49 -0.08 -9.50
CA THR A 52 -1.67 -1.52 -9.65
C THR A 52 -0.67 -2.04 -10.66
N THR A 53 -0.04 -3.18 -10.36
CA THR A 53 1.07 -3.70 -11.15
C THR A 53 0.70 -4.99 -11.89
N TRP A 54 -0.44 -5.60 -11.55
CA TRP A 54 -0.89 -6.83 -12.18
C TRP A 54 -2.39 -6.85 -12.42
N LYS A 55 -2.81 -7.39 -13.58
CA LYS A 55 -4.22 -7.61 -13.91
C LYS A 55 -4.50 -9.11 -13.90
N HIS A 56 -5.48 -9.54 -13.11
CA HIS A 56 -5.91 -10.92 -13.08
C HIS A 56 -6.56 -11.31 -14.42
N PRO A 57 -6.04 -12.30 -15.17
CA PRO A 57 -6.53 -12.61 -16.52
C PRO A 57 -8.01 -12.99 -16.59
N ARG A 58 -8.49 -13.78 -15.62
CA ARG A 58 -9.90 -14.23 -15.57
C ARG A 58 -10.88 -13.16 -15.09
N SER A 59 -10.62 -12.54 -13.94
CA SER A 59 -11.56 -11.59 -13.32
C SER A 59 -11.41 -10.15 -13.84
N ASN A 60 -10.40 -9.88 -14.66
CA ASN A 60 -10.02 -8.54 -15.13
C ASN A 60 -9.78 -7.50 -14.02
N HIS A 61 -9.60 -7.95 -12.77
CA HIS A 61 -9.30 -7.08 -11.64
C HIS A 61 -7.82 -6.72 -11.59
N TYR A 62 -7.55 -5.47 -11.23
CA TYR A 62 -6.20 -4.98 -11.03
C TYR A 62 -5.79 -5.14 -9.56
N HIS A 63 -4.59 -5.62 -9.34
CA HIS A 63 -3.98 -5.85 -8.04
C HIS A 63 -2.64 -5.11 -7.96
N LEU A 64 -2.34 -4.60 -6.78
CA LEU A 64 -1.00 -4.16 -6.41
C LEU A 64 -0.28 -5.38 -5.81
N ILE A 65 0.73 -5.89 -6.50
CA ILE A 65 1.54 -7.03 -6.01
C ILE A 65 3.02 -6.69 -5.91
N ASP A 66 3.47 -5.64 -6.60
CA ASP A 66 4.85 -5.15 -6.52
C ASP A 66 4.89 -3.86 -5.68
N TYR A 67 5.65 -3.89 -4.59
CA TYR A 67 5.68 -2.82 -3.60
C TYR A 67 7.04 -2.13 -3.59
N LYS A 68 7.03 -0.79 -3.60
CA LYS A 68 8.22 0.02 -3.30
C LYS A 68 8.20 0.41 -1.84
N ILE A 69 9.14 -0.11 -1.06
CA ILE A 69 9.19 0.04 0.39
C ILE A 69 10.45 0.80 0.78
N VAL A 70 10.31 1.79 1.66
CA VAL A 70 11.41 2.58 2.21
C VAL A 70 11.29 2.66 3.73
N ARG A 71 12.31 3.17 4.42
CA ARG A 71 12.19 3.48 5.86
C ARG A 71 11.18 4.60 6.09
N SER A 72 10.35 4.50 7.12
CA SER A 72 9.35 5.52 7.47
C SER A 72 9.98 6.90 7.72
N SER A 73 11.22 6.96 8.21
CA SER A 73 11.99 8.21 8.37
C SER A 73 12.21 8.96 7.05
N MET A 74 12.17 8.26 5.90
CA MET A 74 12.28 8.86 4.57
C MET A 74 10.97 9.45 4.07
N ARG A 75 9.86 9.34 4.81
CA ARG A 75 8.52 9.80 4.38
C ARG A 75 8.53 11.20 3.78
N LYS A 76 9.22 12.15 4.41
CA LYS A 76 9.31 13.54 3.93
C LYS A 76 10.08 13.70 2.62
N ALA A 77 11.00 12.79 2.30
CA ALA A 77 11.78 12.81 1.06
C ALA A 77 11.08 12.08 -0.09
N VAL A 78 10.06 11.27 0.22
CA VAL A 78 9.30 10.46 -0.75
C VAL A 78 7.82 10.87 -0.81
N GLN A 79 7.45 12.06 -0.35
CA GLN A 79 6.10 12.62 -0.47
C GLN A 79 6.09 13.85 -1.38
#